data_AF-A0A930MXA7-F1
#
_entry.id   AF-A0A930MXA7-F1
#
_cell.length_a   1.000
_cell.length_b   1.000
_cell.length_c   1.000
_cell.angle_alpha   90.00
_cell.angle_beta   90.00
_cell.angle_gamma   90.00
#
_symmetry.space_group_name_H-M   'P 1'
#
loop_
_entity.id
_entity.type
_entity.pdbx_description
1 polymer ?
#
loop_
_entity_poly.entity_id
_entity_poly.type
_entity_poly.pdbx_seq_one_letter_code
_entity_poly.pdbx_strand_id
1 'polypeptide(L)' 'MNYRKLGNLTVSSVGLGCMGMSQSYGAPADKKEMRDLIAAAVDM' A
#
# COMPACT_ATOMS: atom_id res chain seq x y z
N MET A 1 -6.32 6.52 12.26
CA MET A 1 -6.59 5.16 11.73
C MET A 1 -7.58 4.37 12.58
N ASN A 2 -8.40 3.52 11.94
CA ASN A 2 -9.18 2.46 12.58
C ASN A 2 -8.47 1.12 12.37
N TYR A 3 -8.47 0.24 13.37
CA TYR A 3 -7.79 -1.06 13.30
C TYR A 3 -8.78 -2.22 13.44
N ARG A 4 -8.44 -3.35 12.81
CA ARG A 4 -9.20 -4.60 12.84
C ARG A 4 -8.27 -5.79 13.13
N LYS A 5 -8.84 -6.88 13.62
CA LYS A 5 -8.13 -8.16 13.78
C LYS A 5 -8.23 -8.97 12.49
N LEU A 6 -7.09 -9.43 11.99
CA LEU A 6 -6.98 -10.42 10.92
C LEU A 6 -6.19 -11.60 11.46
N GLY A 7 -6.89 -12.65 11.91
CA GLY A 7 -6.27 -13.71 12.71
C GLY A 7 -5.68 -13.14 14.00
N ASN A 8 -4.38 -13.38 14.23
CA ASN A 8 -3.63 -12.82 15.35
C ASN A 8 -3.03 -11.42 15.08
N LEU A 9 -3.15 -10.91 13.85
CA LEU A 9 -2.61 -9.61 13.47
C LEU A 9 -3.60 -8.48 13.76
N THR A 10 -3.07 -7.31 14.14
CA THR A 10 -3.83 -6.06 14.22
C THR A 10 -3.44 -5.23 13.00
N VAL A 11 -4.40 -4.97 12.11
CA VAL A 11 -4.17 -4.31 10.81
C VAL A 11 -5.04 -3.07 10.69
N SER A 12 -4.64 -2.12 9.85
CA SER A 12 -5.51 -1.01 9.47
C SER A 12 -6.79 -1.54 8.81
N SER A 13 -7.93 -0.89 9.04
CA SER A 13 -9.18 -1.20 8.34
C SER A 13 -9.13 -0.86 6.85
N VAL A 14 -8.11 -0.12 6.40
CA VAL A 14 -7.84 0.26 5.01
C VAL A 14 -6.42 -0.17 4.63
N GLY A 15 -6.27 -0.84 3.49
CA GLY A 15 -4.97 -1.24 2.95
C GLY A 15 -4.62 -0.51 1.66
N LEU A 16 -3.33 -0.30 1.41
CA LEU A 16 -2.81 0.19 0.13
C LEU A 16 -2.65 -0.98 -0.84
N GLY A 17 -3.34 -0.93 -1.98
CA GLY A 17 -3.12 -1.86 -3.08
C GLY A 17 -1.90 -1.47 -3.91
N CYS A 18 -1.08 -2.44 -4.32
CA CYS A 18 0.18 -2.19 -5.04
C CYS A 18 0.19 -2.67 -6.51
N MET A 19 -0.96 -3.06 -7.08
CA MET A 19 -1.00 -3.40 -8.50
C MET A 19 -0.74 -2.15 -9.36
N GLY A 20 0.02 -2.30 -10.45
CA GLY A 20 0.44 -1.18 -11.32
C GLY A 20 1.76 -0.51 -10.91
N MET A 21 2.24 -0.72 -9.67
CA MET A 21 3.52 -0.14 -9.24
C MET A 21 4.73 -0.76 -9.95
N SER A 22 4.67 -2.07 -10.21
CA SER A 22 5.76 -2.82 -10.87
C SER A 22 5.28 -3.70 -12.01
N GLN A 23 4.01 -4.13 -12.00
CA GLN A 23 3.43 -5.04 -12.99
C GLN A 23 1.89 -4.92 -13.02
N SER A 24 1.27 -5.68 -13.94
CA SER A 24 -0.18 -5.91 -14.12
C SER A 24 -1.00 -4.87 -14.88
N TYR A 25 -0.66 -3.57 -14.84
CA TYR A 25 -1.48 -2.51 -15.47
C TYR A 25 -0.68 -1.60 -16.41
N GLY A 26 -0.15 -2.18 -17.50
CA GLY A 26 0.60 -1.42 -18.50
C GLY A 26 2.04 -1.14 -18.08
N ALA A 27 2.57 0.01 -18.51
CA ALA A 27 3.93 0.41 -18.15
C ALA A 27 4.03 0.62 -16.63
N PRO A 28 5.09 0.11 -15.97
CA PRO A 28 5.25 0.27 -14.53
C PRO A 28 5.40 1.75 -14.17
N ALA A 29 4.82 2.14 -13.04
CA ALA A 29 4.97 3.47 -12.49
C ALA A 29 6.43 3.77 -12.08
N ASP A 30 6.75 5.05 -11.88
CA ASP A 30 8.08 5.43 -11.43
C ASP A 30 8.38 4.84 -10.04
N LYS A 31 9.55 4.21 -9.90
CA LYS A 31 9.90 3.48 -8.67
C LYS A 31 10.03 4.40 -7.46
N LYS A 32 10.52 5.63 -7.65
CA LYS A 32 10.69 6.58 -6.55
C LYS A 32 9.32 7.05 -6.07
N GLU A 33 8.43 7.39 -6.99
CA GLU A 33 7.06 7.78 -6.67
C GLU A 33 6.31 6.68 -5.92
N MET A 34 6.44 5.41 -6.34
CA MET A 34 5.77 4.29 -5.67
C MET A 34 6.33 4.02 -4.28
N ARG A 35 7.64 4.20 -4.08
CA ARG A 35 8.25 4.11 -2.75
C ARG A 35 7.73 5.22 -1.83
N ASP A 36 7.68 6.44 -2.35
CA ASP A 36 7.24 7.60 -1.58
C ASP A 36 5.74 7.49 -1.24
N LEU A 37 4.92 6.90 -2.12
CA LEU A 37 3.52 6.57 -1.87
C LEU A 37 3.36 5.50 -0.76
N ILE A 38 4.18 4.46 -0.76
CA ILE A 38 4.16 3.44 0.31
C ILE A 38 4.51 4.07 1.66
N ALA A 39 5.53 4.94 1.70
CA ALA A 39 5.89 5.67 2.91
C ALA A 39 4.73 6.54 3.42
N ALA A 40 4.10 7.31 2.53
CA ALA A 40 2.97 8.15 2.88
C ALA A 40 1.77 7.35 3.43
N ALA A 41 1.54 6.13 2.93
CA ALA A 41 0.46 5.27 3.42
C ALA A 41 0.70 4.72 4.83
N VAL A 42 1.95 4.65 5.28
CA VAL A 42 2.30 4.26 6.66
C VAL A 42 2.02 5.40 7.65
N ASP A 43 2.16 6.64 7.22
CA ASP A 43 2.01 7.84 8.05
C ASP A 43 0.55 8.30 8.27
N MET A 44 -0.44 7.63 7.64
CA MET A 44 -1.87 7.99 7.66
C MET A 44 -2.66 7.53 8.90
#